data_AF-A0A3P7IBV8-F1
#
_entry.id   AF-A0A3P7IBV8-F1
#
_cell.length_a   1.000
_cell.length_b   1.000
_cell.length_c   1.000
_cell.angle_alpha   90.00
_cell.angle_beta   90.00
_cell.angle_gamma   90.00
#
_symmetry.space_group_name_H-M   'P 1'
#
loop_
_entity.id
_entity.type
_entity.pdbx_description
1 polymer ?
#
loop_
_entity_poly.entity_id
_entity_poly.type
_entity_poly.pdbx_seq_one_letter_code
_entity_poly.pdbx_strand_id
1 'polypeptide(L)'
;MHCLENGAKAVILMSHLGRPDGKKNPKFTLAPVAEELKKVLGKDVKFLDDCVGPKVEAECANPAPGSVILLENLRFYIEEEGKCTNEKGEKLKAKPADVEKFRASLTKLGDIYVNDAFGTAHRAH
;
A
#
# COMPACT_ATOMS: atom_id res chain seq x y z
N MET A 1 -10.76 13.15 10.85
CA MET A 1 -9.83 12.70 9.78
C MET A 1 -9.73 13.80 8.74
N HIS A 2 -8.65 14.57 8.80
CA HIS A 2 -8.53 15.88 8.13
C HIS A 2 -8.85 15.85 6.63
N CYS A 3 -8.35 14.86 5.88
CA CYS A 3 -8.63 14.76 4.44
C CYS A 3 -10.13 14.64 4.14
N LEU A 4 -10.84 13.77 4.86
CA LEU A 4 -12.29 13.56 4.67
C LEU A 4 -13.10 14.79 5.10
N GLU A 5 -12.68 15.47 6.16
CA GLU A 5 -13.30 16.71 6.64
C GLU A 5 -13.13 17.88 5.66
N ASN A 6 -12.11 17.83 4.80
CA ASN A 6 -11.81 18.85 3.80
C ASN A 6 -12.17 18.41 2.36
N GLY A 7 -13.14 17.50 2.22
CA GLY A 7 -13.76 17.19 0.94
C GLY A 7 -13.11 16.08 0.12
N ALA A 8 -12.11 15.37 0.66
CA ALA A 8 -11.65 14.14 0.03
C ALA A 8 -12.77 13.11 0.00
N LYS A 9 -13.08 12.57 -1.19
CA LYS A 9 -14.13 11.56 -1.37
C LYS A 9 -13.78 10.26 -0.64
N ALA A 10 -12.53 9.86 -0.66
CA ALA A 10 -12.02 8.68 0.03
C ALA A 10 -10.54 8.88 0.38
N VAL A 11 -10.03 8.05 1.28
CA VAL A 11 -8.60 7.98 1.60
C VAL A 11 -8.12 6.55 1.43
N ILE A 12 -7.13 6.38 0.55
CA ILE A 12 -6.43 5.13 0.32
C ILE A 12 -5.12 5.18 1.09
N LEU A 13 -4.96 4.26 2.03
CA LEU A 13 -3.78 4.10 2.88
C LEU A 13 -2.92 2.96 2.32
N MET A 14 -1.62 3.22 2.21
CA MET A 14 -0.63 2.24 1.79
C MET A 14 0.56 2.29 2.76
N SER A 15 1.10 1.13 3.11
CA SER A 15 2.18 1.04 4.09
C SER A 15 2.96 -0.27 3.89
N HIS A 16 3.98 -0.48 4.72
CA HIS A 16 4.71 -1.73 4.79
C HIS A 16 4.92 -2.17 6.24
N LEU A 17 5.05 -3.47 6.45
CA LEU A 17 5.37 -4.06 7.73
C LEU A 17 6.53 -5.05 7.58
N GLY A 18 7.54 -4.93 8.44
CA GLY A 18 8.68 -5.85 8.49
C GLY A 18 9.53 -5.87 7.21
N ARG A 19 10.13 -7.03 6.94
CA ARG A 19 11.00 -7.32 5.79
C ARG A 19 10.55 -8.61 5.12
N PRO A 20 9.50 -8.56 4.28
CA PRO A 20 9.00 -9.72 3.55
C PRO A 20 9.81 -10.07 2.29
N ASP A 21 10.81 -9.26 1.91
CA ASP A 21 11.73 -9.51 0.79
C ASP A 21 11.02 -9.78 -0.55
N GLY A 22 9.96 -9.02 -0.86
CA GLY A 22 9.22 -9.14 -2.12
C GLY A 22 8.38 -10.41 -2.22
N LYS A 23 8.00 -11.02 -1.08
CA LYS A 23 7.16 -12.22 -1.02
C LYS A 23 5.95 -11.99 -0.13
N LYS A 24 4.77 -12.47 -0.57
CA LYS A 24 3.57 -12.50 0.28
C LYS A 24 3.81 -13.41 1.48
N ASN A 25 3.71 -12.84 2.69
CA ASN A 25 3.93 -13.57 3.93
C ASN A 25 2.87 -13.17 4.97
N PRO A 26 1.96 -14.09 5.39
CA PRO A 26 0.91 -13.79 6.36
C PRO A 26 1.41 -13.20 7.68
N LYS A 27 2.67 -13.45 8.07
CA LYS A 27 3.28 -12.85 9.27
C LYS A 27 3.38 -11.32 9.19
N PHE A 28 3.49 -10.78 7.98
CA PHE A 28 3.69 -9.36 7.71
C PHE A 28 2.48 -8.71 7.01
N THR A 29 1.31 -9.36 7.04
CA THR A 29 0.06 -8.76 6.53
C THR A 29 -0.35 -7.54 7.36
N LEU A 30 -1.01 -6.58 6.72
CA LEU A 30 -1.61 -5.42 7.36
C LEU A 30 -3.05 -5.65 7.81
N ALA A 31 -3.63 -6.85 7.61
CA ALA A 31 -5.01 -7.13 8.02
C ALA A 31 -5.29 -6.82 9.52
N PRO A 32 -4.42 -7.18 10.50
CA PRO A 32 -4.62 -6.79 11.90
C PRO A 32 -4.57 -5.26 12.12
N VAL A 33 -3.84 -4.53 11.28
CA VAL A 33 -3.77 -3.07 11.34
C VAL A 33 -5.08 -2.45 10.88
N ALA A 34 -5.73 -3.02 9.86
CA ALA A 34 -7.06 -2.57 9.42
C ALA A 34 -8.09 -2.64 10.56
N GLU A 35 -8.09 -3.77 11.30
CA GLU A 35 -9.00 -3.98 12.43
C GLU A 35 -8.75 -2.99 13.57
N GLU A 36 -7.49 -2.69 13.88
CA GLU A 36 -7.17 -1.70 14.91
C GLU A 36 -7.49 -0.27 14.46
N LEU A 37 -7.20 0.06 13.20
CA LEU A 37 -7.52 1.36 12.62
C LEU A 37 -9.02 1.63 12.64
N LYS A 38 -9.85 0.62 12.36
CA LYS A 38 -11.32 0.69 12.45
C LYS A 38 -11.78 1.11 13.85
N LYS A 39 -11.18 0.56 14.91
CA LYS A 39 -11.50 0.93 16.30
C LYS A 39 -11.08 2.37 16.62
N VAL A 40 -9.86 2.74 16.27
CA VAL A 40 -9.30 4.08 16.58
C VAL A 40 -10.05 5.17 15.82
N LEU A 41 -10.42 4.93 14.56
CA LEU A 41 -11.15 5.91 13.76
C LEU A 41 -12.66 5.95 14.05
N GLY A 42 -13.21 4.90 14.68
CA GLY A 42 -14.66 4.74 14.84
C GLY A 42 -15.40 4.69 13.49
N LYS A 43 -14.75 4.20 12.45
CA LYS A 43 -15.23 4.14 11.06
C LYS A 43 -14.83 2.82 10.43
N ASP A 44 -15.63 2.35 9.47
CA ASP A 44 -15.25 1.17 8.70
C ASP A 44 -13.98 1.43 7.88
N VAL A 45 -13.11 0.42 7.84
CA VAL A 45 -11.87 0.43 7.06
C VAL A 45 -11.91 -0.79 6.14
N LYS A 46 -11.99 -0.55 4.84
CA LYS A 46 -11.96 -1.63 3.85
C LYS A 46 -10.52 -2.09 3.63
N PHE A 47 -10.22 -3.31 4.03
CA PHE A 47 -8.94 -3.93 3.72
C PHE A 47 -8.97 -4.60 2.35
N LEU A 48 -7.96 -4.34 1.52
CA LEU A 48 -7.72 -5.06 0.27
C LEU A 48 -6.54 -6.01 0.44
N ASP A 49 -6.70 -7.25 -0.05
CA ASP A 49 -5.71 -8.34 0.02
C ASP A 49 -4.52 -8.16 -0.94
N ASP A 50 -4.44 -7.00 -1.59
CA ASP A 50 -3.38 -6.59 -2.49
C ASP A 50 -3.22 -5.06 -2.48
N CYS A 51 -2.15 -4.55 -3.11
CA CYS A 51 -1.89 -3.12 -3.23
C CYS A 51 -1.88 -2.58 -4.67
N VAL A 52 -1.86 -3.47 -5.66
CA VAL A 52 -1.85 -3.11 -7.08
C VAL A 52 -2.72 -4.06 -7.91
N GLY A 53 -2.96 -3.69 -9.16
CA GLY A 53 -3.62 -4.53 -10.15
C GLY A 53 -5.14 -4.30 -10.26
N PRO A 54 -5.80 -4.99 -11.22
CA PRO A 54 -7.13 -4.61 -11.69
C PRO A 54 -8.22 -4.59 -10.60
N LYS A 55 -8.15 -5.50 -9.63
CA LYS A 55 -9.11 -5.57 -8.52
C LYS A 55 -8.96 -4.37 -7.60
N VAL A 56 -7.73 -3.99 -7.25
CA VAL A 56 -7.45 -2.81 -6.41
C VAL A 56 -7.83 -1.54 -7.15
N GLU A 57 -7.44 -1.42 -8.42
CA GLU A 57 -7.80 -0.28 -9.27
C GLU A 57 -9.33 -0.10 -9.37
N ALA A 58 -10.09 -1.18 -9.55
CA ALA A 58 -11.55 -1.12 -9.61
C ALA A 58 -12.19 -0.68 -8.29
N GLU A 59 -11.67 -1.15 -7.15
CA GLU A 59 -12.16 -0.79 -5.82
C GLU A 59 -11.85 0.68 -5.46
N CYS A 60 -10.72 1.20 -5.93
CA CYS A 60 -10.31 2.59 -5.70
C CYS A 60 -10.88 3.58 -6.74
N ALA A 61 -11.37 3.13 -7.89
CA ALA A 61 -11.84 4.00 -8.97
C ALA A 61 -13.07 4.84 -8.59
N ASN A 62 -14.00 4.28 -7.81
CA ASN A 62 -15.22 4.99 -7.41
C ASN A 62 -15.75 4.55 -6.03
N PRO A 63 -14.97 4.73 -4.95
CA PRO A 63 -15.40 4.35 -3.61
C PRO A 63 -16.57 5.22 -3.12
N ALA A 64 -17.35 4.70 -2.17
CA ALA A 64 -18.40 5.48 -1.52
C ALA A 64 -17.79 6.71 -0.81
N PRO A 65 -18.47 7.88 -0.80
CA PRO A 65 -18.00 9.05 -0.07
C PRO A 65 -17.70 8.74 1.41
N GLY A 66 -16.56 9.20 1.91
CA GLY A 66 -16.09 8.94 3.28
C GLY A 66 -15.36 7.61 3.47
N SER A 67 -15.11 6.85 2.40
CA SER A 67 -14.43 5.55 2.48
C SER A 67 -12.97 5.69 2.94
N VAL A 68 -12.55 4.76 3.80
CA VAL A 68 -11.16 4.55 4.19
C VAL A 68 -10.77 3.16 3.73
N ILE A 69 -9.74 3.07 2.89
CA ILE A 69 -9.26 1.82 2.30
C ILE A 69 -7.81 1.60 2.76
N LEU A 70 -7.49 0.43 3.30
CA LEU A 70 -6.11 0.02 3.60
C LEU A 70 -5.70 -1.06 2.60
N LEU A 71 -4.63 -0.78 1.85
CA LEU A 71 -4.00 -1.75 0.96
C LEU A 71 -3.14 -2.74 1.73
N GLU A 72 -2.86 -3.89 1.13
CA GLU A 72 -1.87 -4.82 1.67
C GLU A 72 -0.44 -4.26 1.60
N ASN A 73 0.47 -4.87 2.36
CA ASN A 73 1.87 -4.52 2.51
C ASN A 73 2.61 -4.33 1.15
N LEU A 74 3.06 -3.11 0.88
CA LEU A 74 3.78 -2.75 -0.35
C LEU A 74 5.03 -3.61 -0.58
N ARG A 75 5.75 -3.99 0.48
CA ARG A 75 6.98 -4.80 0.38
C ARG A 75 6.73 -6.26 0.01
N PHE A 76 5.47 -6.70 -0.11
CA PHE A 76 5.18 -7.98 -0.75
C PHE A 76 5.56 -7.99 -2.24
N TYR A 77 5.80 -6.82 -2.83
CA TYR A 77 6.32 -6.63 -4.17
C TYR A 77 7.80 -6.22 -4.12
N ILE A 78 8.64 -6.89 -4.90
CA ILE A 78 10.07 -6.54 -5.00
C ILE A 78 10.25 -5.14 -5.61
N GLU A 79 9.27 -4.71 -6.40
CA GLU A 79 9.21 -3.43 -7.09
C GLU A 79 9.19 -2.23 -6.13
N GLU A 80 8.65 -2.39 -4.91
CA GLU A 80 8.63 -1.36 -3.87
C GLU A 80 10.04 -0.99 -3.39
N GLU A 81 10.91 -1.97 -3.10
CA GLU A 81 12.29 -1.70 -2.67
C GLU A 81 13.29 -1.71 -3.83
N GLY A 82 12.84 -2.11 -5.02
CA GLY A 82 13.64 -2.36 -6.23
C GLY A 82 14.61 -3.54 -6.14
N LYS A 83 14.71 -4.18 -4.98
CA LYS A 83 15.61 -5.31 -4.68
C LYS A 83 15.14 -6.07 -3.45
N CYS A 84 15.52 -7.34 -3.35
CA CYS A 84 15.32 -8.13 -2.14
C CYS A 84 16.48 -9.12 -1.93
N THR A 85 16.49 -9.80 -0.78
CA THR A 85 17.40 -10.92 -0.52
C THR A 85 16.58 -12.20 -0.46
N ASN A 86 16.95 -13.22 -1.24
CA ASN A 86 16.26 -14.51 -1.17
C ASN A 86 16.75 -15.35 0.02
N GLU A 87 16.14 -16.52 0.21
CA GLU A 87 16.45 -17.45 1.32
C GLU A 87 17.90 -17.96 1.31
N LYS A 88 18.60 -17.87 0.17
CA LYS A 88 20.01 -18.24 0.02
C LYS A 88 20.98 -17.07 0.28
N GLY A 89 20.46 -15.88 0.61
CA GLY A 89 21.27 -14.68 0.80
C GLY A 89 21.62 -13.95 -0.50
N GLU A 90 21.05 -14.34 -1.64
CA GLU A 90 21.34 -13.74 -2.94
C GLU A 90 20.51 -12.47 -3.14
N LYS A 91 21.15 -11.42 -3.66
CA LYS A 91 20.48 -10.15 -3.97
C LYS A 91 19.81 -10.21 -5.32
N LEU A 92 18.49 -10.05 -5.34
CA LEU A 92 17.68 -9.92 -6.54
C LEU A 92 17.37 -8.44 -6.78
N LYS A 93 17.21 -8.05 -8.04
CA LYS A 93 16.77 -6.71 -8.44
C LYS A 93 15.51 -6.82 -9.27
N ALA A 94 14.55 -5.94 -9.02
CA ALA A 94 13.38 -5.79 -9.87
C ALA A 94 13.79 -5.29 -11.25
N LYS A 95 13.07 -5.72 -12.30
CA LYS A 95 13.31 -5.17 -13.64
C LYS A 95 12.74 -3.74 -13.68
N PRO A 96 13.42 -2.77 -14.33
CA PRO A 96 12.93 -1.40 -14.40
C PRO A 96 11.49 -1.28 -14.95
N ALA A 97 11.15 -2.07 -15.96
CA ALA A 97 9.80 -2.10 -16.54
C ALA A 97 8.72 -2.62 -15.58
N ASP A 98 9.08 -3.48 -14.63
CA ASP A 98 8.13 -4.00 -13.63
C ASP A 98 7.93 -2.97 -12.50
N VAL A 99 9.01 -2.28 -12.10
CA VAL A 99 8.94 -1.12 -11.18
C VAL A 99 8.06 0.00 -11.75
N GLU A 100 8.21 0.30 -13.04
CA GLU A 100 7.39 1.31 -13.71
C GLU A 100 5.90 0.93 -13.71
N LYS A 101 5.57 -0.33 -14.02
CA LYS A 101 4.19 -0.83 -13.95
C LYS A 101 3.61 -0.79 -12.54
N PHE A 102 4.41 -1.15 -11.53
CA PHE A 102 4.01 -1.10 -10.13
C PHE A 102 3.65 0.33 -9.71
N ARG A 103 4.55 1.28 -9.99
CA ARG A 103 4.32 2.71 -9.75
C ARG A 103 3.09 3.24 -10.49
N ALA A 104 2.95 2.89 -11.77
CA ALA A 104 1.79 3.29 -12.56
C ALA A 104 0.46 2.75 -11.98
N SER A 105 0.46 1.54 -11.43
CA SER A 105 -0.75 0.99 -10.76
C SER A 105 -1.08 1.77 -9.49
N LEU A 106 -0.10 2.07 -8.64
CA LEU A 106 -0.29 2.89 -7.43
C LEU A 106 -0.77 4.31 -7.74
N THR A 107 -0.22 4.95 -8.79
CA THR A 107 -0.61 6.31 -9.20
C THR A 107 -2.07 6.41 -9.63
N LYS A 108 -2.67 5.33 -10.14
CA LYS A 108 -4.10 5.33 -10.52
C LYS A 108 -5.05 5.33 -9.32
N LEU A 109 -4.56 5.05 -8.10
CA LEU A 109 -5.42 4.82 -6.94
C LEU A 109 -5.94 6.11 -6.30
N GLY A 110 -5.41 7.28 -6.66
CA GLY A 110 -5.88 8.55 -6.13
C GLY A 110 -5.33 9.76 -6.89
N ASP A 111 -5.96 10.90 -6.67
CA ASP A 111 -5.65 12.14 -7.38
C ASP A 111 -4.57 12.99 -6.67
N ILE A 112 -4.44 12.81 -5.35
CA ILE A 112 -3.54 13.57 -4.48
C ILE A 112 -2.76 12.58 -3.61
N TYR A 113 -1.45 12.79 -3.51
CA TYR A 113 -0.56 12.00 -2.67
C TYR A 113 -0.12 12.78 -1.43
N VAL A 114 -0.20 12.15 -0.26
CA VAL A 114 0.29 12.66 1.01
C VAL A 114 1.26 11.66 1.60
N ASN A 115 2.51 12.08 1.86
CA ASN A 115 3.50 11.25 2.53
C ASN A 115 3.56 11.59 4.03
N ASP A 116 3.00 10.72 4.86
CA ASP A 116 3.10 10.77 6.32
C ASP A 116 4.00 9.65 6.88
N ALA A 117 5.04 9.29 6.14
CA ALA A 117 5.96 8.20 6.47
C ALA A 117 7.43 8.67 6.42
N PHE A 118 7.78 9.69 7.23
CA PHE A 118 9.12 10.28 7.28
C PHE A 118 10.24 9.25 7.44
N GLY A 119 10.01 8.19 8.22
CA GLY A 119 10.97 7.09 8.41
C GLY A 119 11.38 6.38 7.11
N THR A 120 10.62 6.51 6.03
CA THR A 120 10.90 5.92 4.71
C THR A 120 11.43 6.93 3.70
N ALA A 121 11.31 8.24 3.97
CA ALA A 121 11.64 9.30 3.01
C ALA A 121 13.12 9.34 2.57
N HIS A 122 14.02 8.74 3.37
CA HIS A 122 15.44 8.60 3.03
C HIS A 122 15.72 7.53 1.95
N ARG A 123 14.70 6.79 1.51
CA ARG A 123 14.82 5.70 0.55
C ARG A 123 14.12 6.08 -0.75
N ALA A 124 14.79 5.82 -1.87
CA ALA A 124 14.22 5.97 -3.20
C ALA A 124 13.42 4.72 -3.58
N HIS A 125 12.39 4.43 -2.78
CA HIS A 125 11.36 3.43 -3.11
C HIS A 125 10.49 3.97 -4.26
#